data_AF-A0A7K3TBX0-F1
#
_entry.id   AF-A0A7K3TBX0-F1
#
_cell.length_a   1.000
_cell.length_b   1.000
_cell.length_c   1.000
_cell.angle_alpha   90.00
_cell.angle_beta   90.00
_cell.angle_gamma   90.00
#
_symmetry.space_group_name_H-M   'P 1'
#
loop_
_entity.id
_entity.type
_entity.pdbx_description
1 polymer ?
#
loop_
_entity_poly.entity_id
_entity_poly.type
_entity_poly.pdbx_seq_one_letter_code
_entity_poly.pdbx_strand_id
1 'polypeptide(L)'
;MTEQDLTTGSGVTPQRTAGDVLDLITTHDGDVETVAFECLAGGLTDARVASLMHVLGWSDDVRCFAVAGFAPTVGGGATGGFGGDAVMHTLARLRTTAHDLGGSLVIAGTHEGICVVLTASRAAATPEVTCTAMMGVFDADRPVALGPERHGVHGASATIRAALATLAAAPAIRESRAAQGAGRPTSVARQELNRLVRAEDALPERALLGDEDAKRELIDAVYGSLAAGGADDPTLETVSTFVLSGGSLETTAKALNVHPNTVRYRLKRAADTTGWDATDPREAYVLRTAIALGRIAAARS
;
A
#
# COMPACT_ATOMS: atom_id res chain seq x y z
N MET A 1 28.76 -16.00 37.78
CA MET A 1 27.80 -17.10 37.58
C MET A 1 26.47 -16.58 38.09
N THR A 2 25.53 -16.18 37.23
CA THR A 2 25.04 -16.99 36.11
C THR A 2 24.62 -16.10 34.95
N GLU A 3 25.10 -16.42 33.75
CA GLU A 3 24.61 -15.91 32.46
C GLU A 3 23.12 -16.22 32.30
N GLN A 4 22.35 -15.27 31.78
CA GLN A 4 21.04 -15.52 31.20
C GLN A 4 21.13 -15.21 29.71
N ASP A 5 21.06 -16.28 28.92
CA ASP A 5 20.98 -16.30 27.46
C ASP A 5 19.83 -15.42 26.95
N LEU A 6 20.19 -14.39 26.18
CA LEU A 6 19.28 -13.77 25.23
C LEU A 6 19.30 -14.60 23.94
N THR A 7 18.44 -15.61 23.86
CA THR A 7 18.08 -16.22 22.57
C THR A 7 17.17 -15.27 21.80
N THR A 8 17.68 -14.79 20.68
CA THR A 8 16.98 -14.04 19.64
C THR A 8 15.88 -14.90 19.01
N GLY A 9 14.63 -14.64 19.38
CA GLY A 9 13.47 -15.17 18.66
C GLY A 9 13.35 -14.47 17.31
N SER A 10 13.80 -15.13 16.25
CA SER A 10 13.50 -14.76 14.86
C SER A 10 11.99 -14.85 14.67
N GLY A 11 11.31 -13.70 14.56
CA GLY A 11 9.89 -13.60 14.27
C GLY A 11 9.60 -14.00 12.83
N VAL A 12 9.60 -15.30 12.54
CA VAL A 12 9.02 -15.86 11.33
C VAL A 12 7.52 -15.97 11.58
N THR A 13 6.74 -15.12 10.91
CA THR A 13 5.29 -15.30 10.80
C THR A 13 5.03 -16.72 10.30
N PRO A 14 4.18 -17.54 10.95
CA PRO A 14 3.97 -18.92 10.53
C PRO A 14 3.48 -18.94 9.08
N GLN A 15 4.28 -19.55 8.21
CA GLN A 15 3.96 -19.67 6.80
C GLN A 15 2.81 -20.67 6.67
N ARG A 16 1.61 -20.16 6.36
CA ARG A 16 0.42 -20.97 6.09
C ARG A 16 0.76 -22.06 5.06
N THR A 17 0.36 -23.30 5.31
CA THR A 17 0.95 -24.50 4.65
C THR A 17 0.00 -25.18 3.65
N ALA A 18 0.36 -26.41 3.26
CA ALA A 18 -0.42 -27.23 2.34
C ALA A 18 -1.84 -27.55 2.85
N GLY A 19 -2.01 -27.72 4.16
CA GLY A 19 -3.32 -28.00 4.77
C GLY A 19 -4.30 -26.84 4.59
N ASP A 20 -3.79 -25.62 4.75
CA ASP A 20 -4.58 -24.40 4.83
C ASP A 20 -5.47 -24.17 3.60
N VAL A 21 -5.01 -24.46 2.37
CA VAL A 21 -5.81 -24.24 1.15
C VAL A 21 -6.94 -25.27 1.03
N LEU A 22 -6.68 -26.55 1.32
CA LEU A 22 -7.72 -27.59 1.26
C LEU A 22 -8.74 -27.39 2.39
N ASP A 23 -8.27 -27.00 3.58
CA ASP A 23 -9.14 -26.63 4.70
C ASP A 23 -10.03 -25.45 4.34
N LEU A 24 -9.49 -24.42 3.67
CA LEU A 24 -10.27 -23.28 3.17
C LEU A 24 -11.32 -23.71 2.15
N ILE A 25 -11.01 -24.61 1.22
CA ILE A 25 -11.97 -25.14 0.24
C ILE A 25 -13.13 -25.85 0.94
N THR A 26 -12.82 -26.69 1.94
CA THR A 26 -13.86 -27.39 2.70
C THR A 26 -14.70 -26.44 3.57
N THR A 27 -14.07 -25.39 4.11
CA THR A 27 -14.74 -24.39 4.96
C THR A 27 -15.73 -23.53 4.17
N HIS A 28 -15.44 -23.25 2.91
CA HIS A 28 -16.25 -22.38 2.05
C HIS A 28 -17.11 -23.16 1.04
N ASP A 29 -17.38 -24.43 1.31
CA ASP A 29 -18.24 -25.31 0.49
C ASP A 29 -17.87 -25.29 -1.02
N GLY A 30 -16.58 -25.17 -1.32
CA GLY A 30 -16.07 -25.15 -2.69
C GLY A 30 -16.21 -23.81 -3.44
N ASP A 31 -16.54 -22.70 -2.77
CA ASP A 31 -16.49 -21.37 -3.39
C ASP A 31 -15.04 -20.96 -3.70
N VAL A 32 -14.65 -21.20 -4.95
CA VAL A 32 -13.30 -20.96 -5.48
C VAL A 32 -12.91 -19.48 -5.37
N GLU A 33 -13.85 -18.54 -5.55
CA GLU A 33 -13.56 -17.11 -5.48
C GLU A 33 -13.19 -16.72 -4.04
N THR A 34 -13.99 -17.14 -3.07
CA THR A 34 -13.74 -16.85 -1.65
C THR A 34 -12.44 -17.49 -1.16
N VAL A 35 -12.16 -18.74 -1.56
CA VAL A 35 -10.89 -19.41 -1.24
C VAL A 35 -9.70 -18.68 -1.84
N ALA A 36 -9.77 -18.28 -3.12
CA ALA A 36 -8.71 -17.55 -3.78
C ALA A 36 -8.46 -16.20 -3.08
N PHE A 37 -9.52 -15.49 -2.72
CA PHE A 37 -9.43 -14.24 -1.97
C PHE A 37 -8.71 -14.43 -0.62
N GLU A 38 -9.14 -15.39 0.21
CA GLU A 38 -8.54 -15.66 1.52
C GLU A 38 -7.05 -16.04 1.41
N CYS A 39 -6.69 -16.83 0.39
CA CYS A 39 -5.30 -17.17 0.12
C CYS A 39 -4.47 -15.92 -0.19
N LEU A 40 -4.93 -15.09 -1.14
CA LEU A 40 -4.23 -13.89 -1.56
C LEU A 40 -4.11 -12.86 -0.43
N ALA A 41 -5.19 -12.63 0.33
CA ALA A 41 -5.19 -11.74 1.49
C ALA A 41 -4.23 -12.23 2.59
N GLY A 42 -4.16 -13.55 2.79
CA GLY A 42 -3.22 -14.20 3.71
C GLY A 42 -1.77 -14.30 3.23
N GLY A 43 -1.45 -13.84 2.01
CA GLY A 43 -0.09 -13.92 1.44
C GLY A 43 0.28 -15.26 0.81
N LEU A 44 -0.66 -16.20 0.68
CA LEU A 44 -0.46 -17.48 0.00
C LEU A 44 -0.45 -17.28 -1.52
N THR A 45 0.67 -17.62 -2.16
CA THR A 45 0.90 -17.36 -3.59
C THR A 45 1.54 -18.55 -4.31
N ASP A 46 1.39 -19.77 -3.76
CA ASP A 46 1.95 -20.99 -4.36
C ASP A 46 1.16 -21.48 -5.59
N ALA A 47 1.65 -22.54 -6.22
CA ALA A 47 1.10 -23.11 -7.46
C ALA A 47 -0.39 -23.52 -7.36
N ARG A 48 -0.89 -23.79 -6.17
CA ARG A 48 -2.30 -24.16 -5.95
C ARG A 48 -3.19 -22.92 -6.04
N VAL A 49 -2.75 -21.82 -5.43
CA VAL A 49 -3.42 -20.52 -5.55
C VAL A 49 -3.38 -20.06 -7.01
N ALA A 50 -2.25 -20.27 -7.69
CA ALA A 50 -2.16 -20.02 -9.13
C ALA A 50 -3.19 -20.82 -9.95
N SER A 51 -3.36 -22.10 -9.61
CA SER A 51 -4.38 -22.94 -10.25
C SER A 51 -5.81 -22.44 -10.00
N LEU A 52 -6.13 -22.01 -8.77
CA LEU A 52 -7.44 -21.40 -8.45
C LEU A 52 -7.65 -20.11 -9.25
N MET A 53 -6.64 -19.26 -9.34
CA MET A 53 -6.67 -18.03 -10.14
C MET A 53 -6.90 -18.33 -11.63
N HIS A 54 -6.21 -19.34 -12.20
CA HIS A 54 -6.44 -19.77 -13.59
C HIS A 54 -7.87 -20.27 -13.82
N VAL A 55 -8.44 -21.03 -12.87
CA VAL A 55 -9.85 -21.48 -12.92
C VAL A 55 -10.82 -20.29 -12.95
N LEU A 56 -10.50 -19.23 -12.20
CA LEU A 56 -11.27 -17.97 -12.20
C LEU A 56 -10.97 -17.07 -13.42
N GLY A 57 -10.15 -17.53 -14.37
CA GLY A 57 -9.82 -16.80 -15.60
C GLY A 57 -8.68 -15.78 -15.48
N TRP A 58 -7.96 -15.75 -14.36
CA TRP A 58 -6.82 -14.86 -14.12
C TRP A 58 -5.52 -15.50 -14.59
N SER A 59 -5.02 -15.14 -15.77
CA SER A 59 -3.70 -15.57 -16.25
C SER A 59 -2.54 -14.78 -15.60
N ASP A 60 -1.32 -15.29 -15.75
CA ASP A 60 -0.12 -14.76 -15.05
C ASP A 60 0.27 -13.36 -15.52
N ASP A 61 -0.13 -12.96 -16.73
CA ASP A 61 0.14 -11.65 -17.34
C ASP A 61 -0.93 -10.59 -17.00
N VAL A 62 -2.02 -10.98 -16.33
CA VAL A 62 -3.10 -10.04 -15.98
C VAL A 62 -2.57 -9.00 -15.01
N ARG A 63 -2.57 -7.75 -15.46
CA ARG A 63 -2.38 -6.59 -14.60
C ARG A 63 -3.62 -6.37 -13.74
N CYS A 64 -3.42 -6.10 -12.46
CA CYS A 64 -4.46 -6.04 -11.46
C CYS A 64 -4.10 -5.06 -10.35
N PHE A 65 -5.12 -4.59 -9.65
CA PHE A 65 -4.99 -3.73 -8.47
C PHE A 65 -6.16 -4.02 -7.52
N ALA A 66 -5.98 -3.67 -6.26
CA ALA A 66 -7.00 -3.82 -5.24
C ALA A 66 -7.53 -2.47 -4.73
N VAL A 67 -8.82 -2.40 -4.47
CA VAL A 67 -9.44 -1.30 -3.72
C VAL A 67 -9.99 -1.87 -2.42
N ALA A 68 -9.69 -1.24 -1.29
CA ALA A 68 -10.11 -1.67 0.02
C ALA A 68 -10.83 -0.56 0.78
N GLY A 69 -11.87 -0.90 1.53
CA GLY A 69 -12.62 0.05 2.35
C GLY A 69 -13.58 -0.66 3.30
N PHE A 70 -14.38 0.13 4.01
CA PHE A 70 -15.33 -0.39 5.00
C PHE A 70 -16.74 -0.35 4.43
N ALA A 71 -17.55 -1.38 4.70
CA ALA A 71 -18.97 -1.34 4.38
C ALA A 71 -19.67 -0.25 5.22
N PRO A 72 -20.66 0.48 4.67
CA PRO A 72 -21.41 1.47 5.43
C PRO A 72 -22.05 0.88 6.69
N THR A 73 -21.90 1.56 7.82
CA THR A 73 -22.62 1.18 9.04
C THR A 73 -24.08 1.63 8.90
N VAL A 74 -25.03 0.71 8.81
CA VAL A 74 -26.47 1.08 8.79
C VAL A 74 -26.81 1.69 10.14
N GLY A 75 -27.27 2.95 10.14
CA GLY A 75 -27.59 3.71 11.35
C GLY A 75 -28.60 3.00 12.27
N GLY A 76 -28.36 3.07 13.57
CA GLY A 76 -29.09 2.35 14.62
C GLY A 76 -30.62 2.50 14.56
N GLY A 77 -31.28 1.39 14.26
CA GLY A 77 -32.66 1.09 14.65
C GLY A 77 -32.65 -0.24 15.40
N ALA A 78 -33.45 -0.36 16.45
CA ALA A 78 -33.48 -1.47 17.42
C ALA A 78 -33.97 -2.83 16.87
N THR A 79 -33.56 -3.19 15.66
CA THR A 79 -33.69 -4.54 15.09
C THR A 79 -32.31 -4.91 14.56
N GLY A 80 -31.58 -5.73 15.32
CA GLY A 80 -30.22 -6.18 15.02
C GLY A 80 -30.15 -7.04 13.76
N GLY A 81 -30.25 -6.40 12.60
CA GLY A 81 -29.81 -6.95 11.33
C GLY A 81 -28.29 -7.10 11.37
N PHE A 82 -27.83 -8.35 11.26
CA PHE A 82 -26.42 -8.72 11.30
C PHE A 82 -25.63 -7.90 10.27
N GLY A 83 -24.49 -7.32 10.66
CA GLY A 83 -23.62 -6.54 9.77
C GLY A 83 -23.19 -7.26 8.47
N GLY A 84 -23.43 -8.58 8.38
CA GLY A 84 -23.22 -9.37 7.16
C GLY A 84 -24.04 -8.90 5.95
N ASP A 85 -25.28 -8.43 6.13
CA ASP A 85 -26.11 -7.99 4.99
C ASP A 85 -25.54 -6.74 4.30
N ALA A 86 -25.05 -5.78 5.09
CA ALA A 86 -24.41 -4.57 4.58
C ALA A 86 -23.11 -4.91 3.82
N VAL A 87 -22.30 -5.82 4.38
CA VAL A 87 -21.06 -6.30 3.75
C VAL A 87 -21.35 -6.99 2.42
N MET A 88 -22.29 -7.94 2.38
CA MET A 88 -22.65 -8.64 1.15
C MET A 88 -23.16 -7.69 0.07
N HIS A 89 -23.99 -6.72 0.46
CA HIS A 89 -24.47 -5.69 -0.46
C HIS A 89 -23.33 -4.80 -0.99
N THR A 90 -22.40 -4.39 -0.13
CA THR A 90 -21.20 -3.64 -0.53
C THR A 90 -20.37 -4.43 -1.53
N LEU A 91 -20.03 -5.70 -1.24
CA LEU A 91 -19.25 -6.53 -2.16
C LEU A 91 -19.95 -6.74 -3.51
N ALA A 92 -21.28 -6.94 -3.52
CA ALA A 92 -22.06 -7.05 -4.75
C ALA A 92 -21.98 -5.77 -5.58
N ARG A 93 -22.16 -4.60 -4.95
CA ARG A 93 -22.04 -3.30 -5.63
C ARG A 93 -20.63 -3.04 -6.18
N LEU A 94 -19.59 -3.39 -5.43
CA LEU A 94 -18.20 -3.27 -5.90
C LEU A 94 -17.97 -4.12 -7.16
N ARG A 95 -18.48 -5.35 -7.20
CA ARG A 95 -18.41 -6.20 -8.41
C ARG A 95 -19.11 -5.55 -9.59
N THR A 96 -20.34 -5.05 -9.40
CA THR A 96 -21.09 -4.35 -10.47
C THR A 96 -20.34 -3.11 -10.96
N THR A 97 -19.80 -2.28 -10.06
CA THR A 97 -19.04 -1.09 -10.44
C THR A 97 -17.79 -1.43 -11.25
N ALA A 98 -17.03 -2.46 -10.87
CA ALA A 98 -15.88 -2.91 -11.65
C ALA A 98 -16.31 -3.44 -13.03
N HIS A 99 -17.39 -4.22 -13.08
CA HIS A 99 -17.93 -4.76 -14.33
C HIS A 99 -18.42 -3.67 -15.29
N ASP A 100 -19.10 -2.64 -14.79
CA ASP A 100 -19.61 -1.52 -15.59
C ASP A 100 -18.49 -0.69 -16.26
N LEU A 101 -17.27 -0.75 -15.70
CA LEU A 101 -16.06 -0.16 -16.28
C LEU A 101 -15.36 -1.11 -17.28
N GLY A 102 -15.93 -2.28 -17.55
CA GLY A 102 -15.36 -3.31 -18.41
C GLY A 102 -14.37 -4.25 -17.70
N GLY A 103 -14.32 -4.23 -16.37
CA GLY A 103 -13.56 -5.19 -15.56
C GLY A 103 -14.23 -6.55 -15.57
N SER A 104 -13.79 -7.44 -16.47
CA SER A 104 -14.38 -8.79 -16.60
C SER A 104 -13.84 -9.81 -15.58
N LEU A 105 -12.73 -9.48 -14.90
CA LEU A 105 -12.08 -10.33 -13.90
C LEU A 105 -12.06 -9.56 -12.59
N VAL A 106 -12.88 -10.03 -11.64
CA VAL A 106 -13.06 -9.40 -10.33
C VAL A 106 -13.12 -10.50 -9.28
N ILE A 107 -12.39 -10.31 -8.18
CA ILE A 107 -12.49 -11.11 -6.96
C ILE A 107 -12.82 -10.15 -5.83
N ALA A 108 -13.89 -10.39 -5.08
CA ALA A 108 -14.23 -9.55 -3.94
C ALA A 108 -14.51 -10.36 -2.69
N GLY A 109 -13.98 -9.92 -1.56
CA GLY A 109 -14.12 -10.61 -0.28
C GLY A 109 -13.90 -9.68 0.89
N THR A 110 -13.96 -10.24 2.09
CA THR A 110 -13.69 -9.50 3.33
C THR A 110 -12.51 -10.07 4.08
N HIS A 111 -11.64 -9.19 4.57
CA HIS A 111 -10.55 -9.56 5.46
C HIS A 111 -10.62 -8.71 6.72
N GLU A 112 -10.81 -9.33 7.88
CA GLU A 112 -10.93 -8.64 9.18
C GLU A 112 -11.98 -7.50 9.18
N GLY A 113 -13.11 -7.70 8.49
CA GLY A 113 -14.19 -6.72 8.37
C GLY A 113 -13.94 -5.62 7.34
N ILE A 114 -12.83 -5.66 6.61
CA ILE A 114 -12.53 -4.77 5.48
C ILE A 114 -13.02 -5.42 4.18
N CYS A 115 -13.82 -4.70 3.40
CA CYS A 115 -14.21 -5.11 2.05
C CYS A 115 -13.09 -4.80 1.08
N VAL A 116 -12.68 -5.80 0.30
CA VAL A 116 -11.62 -5.67 -0.71
C VAL A 116 -12.13 -6.19 -2.04
N VAL A 117 -11.80 -5.47 -3.11
CA VAL A 117 -12.04 -5.90 -4.49
C VAL A 117 -10.72 -5.86 -5.25
N LEU A 118 -10.33 -7.00 -5.79
CA LEU A 118 -9.25 -7.16 -6.76
C LEU A 118 -9.87 -7.12 -8.16
N THR A 119 -9.36 -6.26 -9.03
CA THR A 119 -9.87 -6.11 -10.40
C THR A 119 -8.72 -6.12 -11.40
N ALA A 120 -8.96 -6.72 -12.56
CA ALA A 120 -8.03 -6.62 -13.67
C ALA A 120 -8.07 -5.22 -14.29
N SER A 121 -6.89 -4.70 -14.63
CA SER A 121 -6.71 -3.42 -15.33
C SER A 121 -6.93 -3.60 -16.83
N ARG A 122 -8.19 -3.51 -17.25
CA ARG A 122 -8.65 -3.70 -18.63
C ARG A 122 -9.73 -2.68 -19.00
N ALA A 123 -9.83 -2.35 -20.28
CA ALA A 123 -10.80 -1.38 -20.79
C ALA A 123 -10.77 -0.05 -20.02
N ALA A 124 -11.88 0.39 -19.42
CA ALA A 124 -11.95 1.60 -18.61
C ALA A 124 -11.69 1.35 -17.11
N ALA A 125 -11.53 0.09 -16.68
CA ALA A 125 -11.26 -0.29 -15.30
C ALA A 125 -9.79 -0.07 -14.92
N THR A 126 -9.33 1.18 -14.99
CA THR A 126 -8.00 1.59 -14.50
C THR A 126 -8.04 1.86 -12.99
N PRO A 127 -6.89 1.84 -12.28
CA PRO A 127 -6.84 2.03 -10.82
C PRO A 127 -7.63 3.24 -10.31
N GLU A 128 -7.34 4.42 -10.87
CA GLU A 128 -7.93 5.69 -10.43
C GLU A 128 -9.41 5.79 -10.75
N VAL A 129 -9.81 5.40 -11.96
CA VAL A 129 -11.21 5.47 -12.41
C VAL A 129 -12.07 4.53 -11.58
N THR A 130 -11.59 3.30 -11.38
CA THR A 130 -12.31 2.28 -10.63
C THR A 130 -12.43 2.64 -9.16
N CYS A 131 -11.33 3.07 -8.54
CA CYS A 131 -11.36 3.52 -7.16
C CYS A 131 -12.32 4.69 -6.97
N THR A 132 -12.28 5.69 -7.86
CA THR A 132 -13.19 6.85 -7.82
C THR A 132 -14.65 6.43 -7.96
N ALA A 133 -14.97 5.51 -8.87
CA ALA A 133 -16.32 5.00 -9.06
C ALA A 133 -16.83 4.22 -7.82
N MET A 134 -15.94 3.52 -7.12
CA MET A 134 -16.26 2.76 -5.90
C MET A 134 -16.39 3.63 -4.65
N MET A 135 -15.96 4.89 -4.69
CA MET A 135 -15.96 5.77 -3.52
C MET A 135 -17.33 5.92 -2.87
N GLY A 136 -18.42 5.91 -3.63
CA GLY A 136 -19.80 6.00 -3.12
C GLY A 136 -20.41 4.67 -2.65
N VAL A 137 -19.64 3.57 -2.69
CA VAL A 137 -20.06 2.25 -2.24
C VAL A 137 -19.60 1.97 -0.80
N PHE A 138 -18.44 2.52 -0.42
CA PHE A 138 -17.86 2.41 0.92
C PHE A 138 -18.48 3.41 1.91
N ASP A 139 -18.21 3.18 3.20
CA ASP A 139 -18.56 4.08 4.29
C ASP A 139 -17.94 5.48 4.09
N ALA A 140 -18.77 6.52 4.17
CA ALA A 140 -18.40 7.88 3.80
C ALA A 140 -17.40 8.56 4.76
N ASP A 141 -17.32 8.09 6.01
CA ASP A 141 -16.45 8.68 7.05
C ASP A 141 -15.11 7.94 7.20
N ARG A 142 -14.97 6.82 6.48
CA ARG A 142 -13.83 5.90 6.58
C ARG A 142 -12.88 6.07 5.38
N PRO A 143 -11.57 5.80 5.57
CA PRO A 143 -10.62 5.82 4.47
C PRO A 143 -10.90 4.69 3.47
N VAL A 144 -10.51 4.93 2.21
CA VAL A 144 -10.47 3.97 1.13
C VAL A 144 -9.03 3.88 0.64
N ALA A 145 -8.51 2.68 0.48
CA ALA A 145 -7.15 2.46 0.01
C ALA A 145 -7.14 1.91 -1.41
N LEU A 146 -6.24 2.46 -2.23
CA LEU A 146 -5.91 1.94 -3.55
C LEU A 146 -4.54 1.26 -3.48
N GLY A 147 -4.51 -0.04 -3.75
CA GLY A 147 -3.30 -0.81 -3.94
C GLY A 147 -2.67 -0.52 -5.31
N PRO A 148 -1.36 -0.71 -5.46
CA PRO A 148 -0.66 -0.35 -6.69
C PRO A 148 -0.92 -1.40 -7.78
N GLU A 149 -0.82 -1.01 -9.05
CA GLU A 149 -0.94 -1.97 -10.14
C GLU A 149 0.22 -2.99 -10.10
N ARG A 150 -0.14 -4.27 -10.19
CA ARG A 150 0.76 -5.43 -10.17
C ARG A 150 0.26 -6.47 -11.18
N HIS A 151 0.96 -7.59 -11.34
CA HIS A 151 0.53 -8.67 -12.23
C HIS A 151 0.83 -10.05 -11.65
N GLY A 152 0.09 -11.05 -12.13
CA GLY A 152 0.19 -12.43 -11.69
C GLY A 152 -0.24 -12.64 -10.23
N VAL A 153 -0.14 -13.87 -9.75
CA VAL A 153 -0.65 -14.30 -8.44
C VAL A 153 0.07 -13.60 -7.28
N HIS A 154 1.40 -13.47 -7.37
CA HIS A 154 2.17 -12.73 -6.38
C HIS A 154 1.77 -11.25 -6.34
N GLY A 155 1.62 -10.65 -7.52
CA GLY A 155 1.17 -9.27 -7.65
C GLY A 155 -0.24 -9.03 -7.10
N ALA A 156 -1.17 -9.95 -7.36
CA ALA A 156 -2.54 -9.90 -6.84
C ALA A 156 -2.56 -9.92 -5.30
N SER A 157 -1.78 -10.81 -4.68
CA SER A 157 -1.64 -10.84 -3.22
C SER A 157 -0.97 -9.56 -2.70
N ALA A 158 0.11 -9.11 -3.33
CA ALA A 158 0.82 -7.90 -2.94
C ALA A 158 -0.06 -6.65 -3.00
N THR A 159 -0.87 -6.47 -4.05
CA THR A 159 -1.77 -5.30 -4.13
C THR A 159 -2.89 -5.36 -3.09
N ILE A 160 -3.44 -6.54 -2.78
CA ILE A 160 -4.45 -6.70 -1.73
C ILE A 160 -3.85 -6.32 -0.36
N ARG A 161 -2.70 -6.91 -0.04
CA ARG A 161 -2.01 -6.65 1.23
C ARG A 161 -1.56 -5.21 1.38
N ALA A 162 -1.08 -4.58 0.29
CA ALA A 162 -0.75 -3.17 0.27
C ALA A 162 -1.96 -2.27 0.56
N ALA A 163 -3.14 -2.57 -0.02
CA ALA A 163 -4.36 -1.83 0.26
C ALA A 163 -4.80 -2.00 1.74
N LEU A 164 -4.75 -3.22 2.27
CA LEU A 164 -5.06 -3.51 3.67
C LEU A 164 -4.11 -2.78 4.65
N ALA A 165 -2.80 -2.86 4.40
CA ALA A 165 -1.79 -2.18 5.22
C ALA A 165 -1.93 -0.65 5.15
N THR A 166 -2.31 -0.11 3.98
CA THR A 166 -2.62 1.32 3.81
C THR A 166 -3.80 1.76 4.67
N LEU A 167 -4.87 0.96 4.78
CA LEU A 167 -5.99 1.28 5.66
C LEU A 167 -5.59 1.26 7.14
N ALA A 168 -4.76 0.30 7.54
CA ALA A 168 -4.22 0.25 8.90
C ALA A 168 -3.31 1.46 9.21
N ALA A 169 -2.56 1.94 8.22
CA ALA A 169 -1.71 3.14 8.30
C ALA A 169 -2.49 4.47 8.24
N ALA A 170 -3.74 4.46 7.79
CA ALA A 170 -4.52 5.67 7.50
C ALA A 170 -4.59 6.70 8.66
N PRO A 171 -4.68 6.33 9.95
CA PRO A 171 -4.67 7.30 11.05
C PRO A 171 -3.44 8.22 11.04
N ALA A 172 -2.24 7.68 10.81
CA ALA A 172 -1.00 8.45 10.77
C ALA A 172 -0.92 9.38 9.54
N ILE A 173 -1.49 8.95 8.41
CA ILE A 173 -1.49 9.70 7.16
C ILE A 173 -2.48 10.86 7.20
N ARG A 174 -3.67 10.65 7.80
CA ARG A 174 -4.72 11.67 7.91
C ARG A 174 -4.24 12.90 8.66
N GLU A 175 -3.49 12.72 9.74
CA GLU A 175 -2.92 13.82 10.52
C GLU A 175 -1.91 14.63 9.69
N SER A 176 -1.03 13.96 8.95
CA SER A 176 -0.06 14.61 8.06
C SER A 176 -0.75 15.43 6.96
N ARG A 177 -1.78 14.88 6.31
CA ARG A 177 -2.55 15.58 5.27
C ARG A 177 -3.38 16.75 5.82
N ALA A 178 -3.95 16.59 7.01
CA ALA A 178 -4.68 17.66 7.68
C ALA A 178 -3.76 18.85 8.04
N ALA A 179 -2.50 18.59 8.41
CA ALA A 179 -1.51 19.62 8.69
C ALA A 179 -1.05 20.36 7.41
N GLN A 180 -0.95 19.66 6.27
CA GLN A 180 -0.57 20.26 4.99
C GLN A 180 -1.71 21.08 4.34
N GLY A 181 -2.95 20.66 4.54
CA GLY A 181 -4.14 21.35 4.05
C GLY A 181 -4.82 22.15 5.14
N ALA A 182 -4.24 23.26 5.59
CA ALA A 182 -4.74 24.16 6.64
C ALA A 182 -6.08 24.88 6.30
N GLY A 183 -7.08 24.12 5.85
CA GLY A 183 -8.46 24.48 5.61
C GLY A 183 -9.30 23.21 5.46
N ARG A 184 -10.46 23.16 6.15
CA ARG A 184 -11.44 22.08 5.98
C ARG A 184 -11.84 22.03 4.50
N PRO A 185 -11.83 20.86 3.82
CA PRO A 185 -12.23 20.78 2.42
C PRO A 185 -13.64 21.36 2.26
N THR A 186 -13.77 22.36 1.39
CA THR A 186 -15.01 23.15 1.23
C THR A 186 -16.04 22.48 0.32
N SER A 187 -15.67 21.41 -0.39
CA SER A 187 -16.56 20.65 -1.26
C SER A 187 -16.57 19.16 -0.92
N VAL A 188 -17.74 18.52 -1.12
CA VAL A 188 -17.94 17.08 -0.95
C VAL A 188 -16.91 16.31 -1.76
N ALA A 189 -16.74 16.61 -3.05
CA ALA A 189 -15.74 15.95 -3.91
C ALA A 189 -14.31 16.03 -3.37
N ARG A 190 -13.93 17.14 -2.70
CA ARG A 190 -12.59 17.29 -2.10
C ARG A 190 -12.46 16.52 -0.79
N GLN A 191 -13.55 16.39 -0.03
CA GLN A 191 -13.63 15.52 1.15
C GLN A 191 -13.54 14.04 0.73
N GLU A 192 -14.14 13.68 -0.40
CA GLU A 192 -14.04 12.33 -0.99
C GLU A 192 -12.62 12.00 -1.47
N LEU A 193 -11.94 12.94 -2.12
CA LEU A 193 -10.53 12.73 -2.49
C LEU A 193 -9.60 12.65 -1.26
N ASN A 194 -9.97 13.26 -0.13
CA ASN A 194 -9.16 13.23 1.09
C ASN A 194 -9.23 11.88 1.83
N ARG A 195 -10.26 11.07 1.58
CA ARG A 195 -10.39 9.71 2.14
C ARG A 195 -9.68 8.65 1.29
N LEU A 196 -9.34 8.95 0.03
CA LEU A 196 -8.51 8.08 -0.81
C LEU A 196 -7.05 8.16 -0.36
N VAL A 197 -6.48 7.01 -0.02
CA VAL A 197 -5.05 6.84 0.26
C VAL A 197 -4.47 5.84 -0.72
N ARG A 198 -3.47 6.25 -1.49
CA ARG A 198 -2.73 5.34 -2.36
C ARG A 198 -1.66 4.63 -1.57
N ALA A 199 -1.38 3.38 -1.89
CA ALA A 199 -0.41 2.59 -1.17
C ALA A 199 1.02 3.13 -1.34
N GLU A 200 1.34 3.71 -2.49
CA GLU A 200 2.59 4.43 -2.78
C GLU A 200 2.76 5.69 -1.91
N ASP A 201 1.65 6.34 -1.54
CA ASP A 201 1.67 7.51 -0.65
C ASP A 201 1.89 7.12 0.82
N ALA A 202 1.84 5.83 1.16
CA ALA A 202 1.81 5.28 2.51
C ALA A 202 3.04 4.42 2.85
N LEU A 203 4.09 4.44 2.01
CA LEU A 203 5.23 3.53 2.13
C LEU A 203 5.90 3.53 3.52
N PRO A 204 6.23 4.67 4.15
CA PRO A 204 6.86 4.66 5.47
C PRO A 204 5.97 4.04 6.55
N GLU A 205 4.69 4.40 6.58
CA GLU A 205 3.75 3.90 7.58
C GLU A 205 3.49 2.40 7.40
N ARG A 206 3.33 1.95 6.15
CA ARG A 206 3.23 0.52 5.83
C ARG A 206 4.48 -0.23 6.28
N ALA A 207 5.68 0.32 6.04
CA ALA A 207 6.93 -0.27 6.49
C ALA A 207 7.02 -0.37 8.03
N LEU A 208 6.52 0.64 8.76
CA LEU A 208 6.43 0.62 10.22
C LEU A 208 5.47 -0.45 10.75
N LEU A 209 4.40 -0.76 9.99
CA LEU A 209 3.48 -1.86 10.28
C LEU A 209 4.05 -3.25 9.91
N GLY A 210 5.28 -3.31 9.39
CA GLY A 210 5.92 -4.57 9.00
C GLY A 210 5.58 -5.04 7.58
N ASP A 211 5.03 -4.18 6.72
CA ASP A 211 4.85 -4.49 5.30
C ASP A 211 6.22 -4.58 4.60
N GLU A 212 6.66 -5.82 4.33
CA GLU A 212 7.94 -6.10 3.66
C GLU A 212 7.98 -5.61 2.21
N ASP A 213 6.84 -5.50 1.52
CA ASP A 213 6.82 -4.98 0.15
C ASP A 213 7.05 -3.47 0.16
N ALA A 214 6.47 -2.75 1.13
CA ALA A 214 6.73 -1.33 1.33
C ALA A 214 8.21 -1.06 1.71
N LYS A 215 8.79 -1.87 2.60
CA LYS A 215 10.22 -1.79 2.95
C LYS A 215 11.10 -1.99 1.73
N ARG A 216 10.81 -3.01 0.93
CA ARG A 216 11.55 -3.33 -0.29
C ARG A 216 11.43 -2.21 -1.32
N GLU A 217 10.25 -1.65 -1.51
CA GLU A 217 10.05 -0.52 -2.43
C GLU A 217 10.84 0.73 -1.98
N LEU A 218 10.85 1.04 -0.68
CA LEU A 218 11.69 2.11 -0.12
C LEU A 218 13.19 1.86 -0.31
N ILE A 219 13.64 0.60 -0.19
CA ILE A 219 15.05 0.23 -0.36
C ILE A 219 15.44 0.23 -1.84
N ASP A 220 14.72 -0.50 -2.67
CA ASP A 220 15.11 -0.77 -4.05
C ASP A 220 14.82 0.43 -4.96
N ALA A 221 13.61 0.99 -4.88
CA ALA A 221 13.18 2.04 -5.79
C ALA A 221 13.63 3.44 -5.32
N VAL A 222 13.59 3.73 -4.02
CA VAL A 222 13.92 5.07 -3.51
C VAL A 222 15.39 5.17 -3.14
N TYR A 223 15.86 4.37 -2.17
CA TYR A 223 17.26 4.40 -1.75
C TYR A 223 18.21 3.94 -2.86
N GLY A 224 17.86 2.86 -3.58
CA GLY A 224 18.62 2.35 -4.71
C GLY A 224 18.81 3.41 -5.80
N SER A 225 17.76 4.17 -6.14
CA SER A 225 17.86 5.28 -7.09
C SER A 225 18.80 6.41 -6.62
N LEU A 226 18.77 6.75 -5.33
CA LEU A 226 19.71 7.74 -4.76
C LEU A 226 21.16 7.24 -4.76
N ALA A 227 21.36 5.94 -4.57
CA ALA A 227 22.68 5.31 -4.50
C ALA A 227 23.22 4.87 -5.89
N ALA A 228 22.40 4.90 -6.93
CA ALA A 228 22.71 4.33 -8.25
C ALA A 228 23.96 4.92 -8.92
N GLY A 229 24.30 6.18 -8.62
CA GLY A 229 25.49 6.85 -9.15
C GLY A 229 26.83 6.39 -8.54
N GLY A 230 26.79 5.49 -7.55
CA GLY A 230 27.99 4.98 -6.87
C GLY A 230 28.60 5.97 -5.87
N ALA A 231 29.79 5.65 -5.37
CA ALA A 231 30.46 6.40 -4.30
C ALA A 231 30.79 7.85 -4.68
N ASP A 232 30.97 8.13 -5.98
CA ASP A 232 31.34 9.46 -6.48
C ASP A 232 30.12 10.35 -6.77
N ASP A 233 28.89 9.81 -6.76
CA ASP A 233 27.68 10.62 -6.94
C ASP A 233 27.23 11.20 -5.58
N PRO A 234 27.30 12.52 -5.38
CA PRO A 234 26.97 13.16 -4.12
C PRO A 234 25.46 13.30 -3.88
N THR A 235 24.60 12.73 -4.73
CA THR A 235 23.13 12.88 -4.64
C THR A 235 22.59 12.32 -3.32
N LEU A 236 22.93 11.07 -2.97
CA LEU A 236 22.51 10.45 -1.71
C LEU A 236 23.00 11.26 -0.49
N GLU A 237 24.27 11.67 -0.49
CA GLU A 237 24.85 12.47 0.59
C GLU A 237 24.15 13.83 0.72
N THR A 238 23.84 14.47 -0.42
CA THR A 238 23.17 15.76 -0.44
C THR A 238 21.75 15.67 0.13
N VAL A 239 20.95 14.69 -0.31
CA VAL A 239 19.59 14.47 0.19
C VAL A 239 19.61 14.10 1.68
N SER A 240 20.49 13.17 2.08
CA SER A 240 20.62 12.77 3.49
C SER A 240 20.97 13.96 4.38
N THR A 241 21.92 14.80 3.96
CA THR A 241 22.35 15.97 4.74
C THR A 241 21.27 17.04 4.79
N PHE A 242 20.54 17.23 3.70
CA PHE A 242 19.43 18.18 3.63
C PHE A 242 18.30 17.85 4.61
N VAL A 243 17.87 16.59 4.62
CA VAL A 243 16.83 16.11 5.52
C VAL A 243 17.29 16.18 6.99
N LEU A 244 18.54 15.81 7.28
CA LEU A 244 19.11 15.93 8.64
C LEU A 244 19.29 17.39 9.10
N SER A 245 19.43 18.32 8.16
CA SER A 245 19.52 19.75 8.42
C SER A 245 18.14 20.43 8.55
N GLY A 246 17.06 19.66 8.66
CA GLY A 246 15.70 20.18 8.78
C GLY A 246 15.20 20.90 7.52
N GLY A 247 15.70 20.55 6.35
CA GLY A 247 15.32 21.18 5.08
C GLY A 247 16.00 22.54 4.80
N SER A 248 17.06 22.89 5.55
CA SER A 248 17.81 24.14 5.33
C SER A 248 18.84 24.01 4.22
N LEU A 249 18.65 24.75 3.13
CA LEU A 249 19.62 24.83 2.03
C LEU A 249 20.96 25.41 2.49
N GLU A 250 20.95 26.44 3.33
CA GLU A 250 22.16 27.11 3.81
C GLU A 250 22.98 26.20 4.72
N THR A 251 22.33 25.52 5.67
CA THR A 251 22.98 24.57 6.57
C THR A 251 23.60 23.41 5.79
N THR A 252 22.87 22.90 4.80
CA THR A 252 23.32 21.79 3.94
C THR A 252 24.51 22.20 3.08
N ALA A 253 24.43 23.38 2.44
CA ALA A 253 25.50 23.93 1.62
C ALA A 253 26.79 24.12 2.43
N LYS A 254 26.65 24.66 3.65
CA LYS A 254 27.76 24.82 4.59
C LYS A 254 28.35 23.47 5.02
N ALA A 255 27.50 22.47 5.32
CA ALA A 255 27.94 21.14 5.73
C ALA A 255 28.70 20.39 4.62
N LEU A 256 28.26 20.55 3.37
CA LEU A 256 28.85 19.89 2.20
C LEU A 256 29.93 20.73 1.51
N ASN A 257 30.22 21.93 2.01
CA ASN A 257 31.16 22.89 1.41
C ASN A 257 30.88 23.15 -0.09
N VAL A 258 29.61 23.35 -0.44
CA VAL A 258 29.17 23.69 -1.81
C VAL A 258 28.31 24.94 -1.79
N HIS A 259 28.04 25.51 -2.96
CA HIS A 259 27.11 26.63 -3.09
C HIS A 259 25.65 26.15 -2.89
N PRO A 260 24.74 26.93 -2.27
CA PRO A 260 23.32 26.55 -2.11
C PRO A 260 22.60 26.18 -3.41
N ASN A 261 22.98 26.78 -4.54
CA ASN A 261 22.43 26.40 -5.85
C ASN A 261 22.81 24.97 -6.27
N THR A 262 24.00 24.49 -5.90
CA THR A 262 24.41 23.11 -6.14
C THR A 262 23.54 22.14 -5.36
N VAL A 263 23.18 22.49 -4.12
CA VAL A 263 22.23 21.71 -3.31
C VAL A 263 20.87 21.66 -4.02
N ARG A 264 20.29 22.81 -4.38
CA ARG A 264 19.01 22.85 -5.12
C ARG A 264 19.01 22.01 -6.38
N TYR A 265 20.08 22.10 -7.17
CA TYR A 265 20.22 21.32 -8.40
C TYR A 265 20.22 19.81 -8.12
N ARG A 266 20.96 19.35 -7.11
CA ARG A 266 21.02 17.93 -6.74
C ARG A 266 19.70 17.44 -6.13
N LEU A 267 19.01 18.25 -5.33
CA LEU A 267 17.68 17.91 -4.81
C LEU A 267 16.66 17.77 -5.93
N LYS A 268 16.69 18.69 -6.92
CA LYS A 268 15.85 18.58 -8.11
C LYS A 268 16.14 17.30 -8.89
N ARG A 269 17.41 17.00 -9.15
CA ARG A 269 17.81 15.75 -9.82
C ARG A 269 17.36 14.51 -9.04
N ALA A 270 17.47 14.53 -7.72
CA ALA A 270 16.97 13.45 -6.86
C ALA A 270 15.48 13.26 -7.07
N ALA A 271 14.68 14.33 -7.00
CA ALA A 271 13.23 14.29 -7.24
C ALA A 271 12.89 13.75 -8.64
N ASP A 272 13.63 14.16 -9.68
CA ASP A 272 13.44 13.66 -11.05
C ASP A 272 13.69 12.14 -11.15
N THR A 273 14.58 11.58 -10.32
CA THR A 273 14.94 10.14 -10.35
C THR A 273 14.12 9.27 -9.39
N THR A 274 13.79 9.79 -8.20
CA THR A 274 13.07 9.03 -7.16
C THR A 274 11.57 9.25 -7.21
N GLY A 275 11.11 10.34 -7.83
CA GLY A 275 9.74 10.83 -7.75
C GLY A 275 9.40 11.57 -6.46
N TRP A 276 10.38 11.82 -5.57
CA TRP A 276 10.18 12.44 -4.25
C TRP A 276 11.00 13.73 -4.08
N ASP A 277 10.32 14.85 -3.82
CA ASP A 277 10.88 16.16 -3.53
C ASP A 277 11.24 16.31 -2.05
N ALA A 278 12.54 16.37 -1.75
CA ALA A 278 13.02 16.56 -0.38
C ALA A 278 12.59 17.87 0.28
N THR A 279 12.14 18.87 -0.50
CA THR A 279 11.68 20.17 0.02
C THR A 279 10.24 20.13 0.53
N ASP A 280 9.45 19.13 0.12
CA ASP A 280 8.15 18.86 0.71
C ASP A 280 8.32 18.06 2.02
N PRO A 281 7.74 18.48 3.16
CA PRO A 281 7.92 17.79 4.44
C PRO A 281 7.42 16.33 4.45
N ARG A 282 6.38 16.01 3.69
CA ARG A 282 5.84 14.65 3.61
C ARG A 282 6.77 13.76 2.80
N GLU A 283 7.21 14.23 1.65
CA GLU A 283 8.12 13.48 0.77
C GLU A 283 9.54 13.38 1.37
N ALA A 284 10.00 14.39 2.11
CA ALA A 284 11.22 14.34 2.91
C ALA A 284 11.18 13.21 3.96
N TYR A 285 10.02 12.95 4.56
CA TYR A 285 9.85 11.83 5.50
C TYR A 285 9.94 10.46 4.79
N VAL A 286 9.42 10.36 3.55
CA VAL A 286 9.60 9.17 2.71
C VAL A 286 11.09 8.94 2.43
N LEU A 287 11.79 9.96 1.95
CA LEU A 287 13.23 9.91 1.67
C LEU A 287 14.05 9.57 2.92
N ARG A 288 13.73 10.16 4.07
CA ARG A 288 14.40 9.86 5.35
C ARG A 288 14.28 8.39 5.70
N THR A 289 13.07 7.84 5.56
CA THR A 289 12.76 6.45 5.90
C THR A 289 13.46 5.50 4.94
N ALA A 290 13.43 5.78 3.63
CA ALA A 290 14.15 5.03 2.61
C ALA A 290 15.66 4.99 2.89
N ILE A 291 16.28 6.13 3.18
CA ILE A 291 17.72 6.22 3.48
C ILE A 291 18.07 5.40 4.74
N ALA A 292 17.23 5.46 5.78
CA ALA A 292 17.44 4.68 7.00
C ALA A 292 17.36 3.16 6.73
N LEU A 293 16.31 2.71 6.05
CA LEU A 293 16.12 1.30 5.69
C LEU A 293 17.24 0.80 4.76
N GLY A 294 17.61 1.59 3.75
CA GLY A 294 18.68 1.26 2.81
C GLY A 294 20.04 1.09 3.49
N ARG A 295 20.39 1.97 4.42
CA ARG A 295 21.62 1.83 5.23
C ARG A 295 21.60 0.58 6.12
N ILE A 296 20.45 0.24 6.71
CA ILE A 296 20.30 -0.99 7.51
C ILE A 296 20.46 -2.23 6.62
N ALA A 297 19.89 -2.23 5.42
CA ALA A 297 20.03 -3.33 4.47
C ALA A 297 21.47 -3.50 3.99
N ALA A 298 22.15 -2.41 3.62
CA ALA A 298 23.54 -2.42 3.17
C ALA A 298 24.54 -2.84 4.27
N ALA A 299 24.21 -2.65 5.54
CA ALA A 299 25.04 -3.12 6.66
C ALA A 299 24.89 -4.63 6.94
N ARG A 300 23.86 -5.27 6.38
CA ARG A 300 23.57 -6.70 6.55
C ARG A 300 24.04 -7.56 5.38
N SER A 301 24.33 -6.95 4.24
CA SER A 301 24.92 -7.57 3.04
C SER A 301 26.43 -7.72 3.18
#